data_AF-B4H923-F1
#
_entry.id   AF-B4H923-F1
#
_cell.length_a   1.000
_cell.length_b   1.000
_cell.length_c   1.000
_cell.angle_alpha   90.00
_cell.angle_beta   90.00
_cell.angle_gamma   90.00
#
_symmetry.space_group_name_H-M   'P 1'
#
loop_
_entity.id
_entity.type
_entity.pdbx_description
1 polymer ?
#
loop_
_entity_poly.entity_id
_entity_poly.type
_entity_poly.pdbx_seq_one_letter_code
_entity_poly.pdbx_strand_id
1 'polypeptide(L)'
;MAHLYRDIHLSADVDVFISNYTLVDPEIYQLWIEGFSSSEAVSYLKQKGFGHSMGAPSDLIASDVLDHYRTYSLIELYLHAPTKLMEQSCFQLEPHMRDMITEKYYSIDDVVAREILGKKLTSRYRKDLDEVAEKTCVKLKSCRRQFDNVKRIFKAVEEMPGTLTNNIKQHFFISNDLAKKYACIVFLACLRFETTKKKLQYLSFSDLLTCSHSIMIYWTYTYQHTGPEYYDTEMDKEFLLDLRELRCLLDKEKEIKHLVCLRLKPVLLERAFHELDGNFRSYWRALITIACNLHRNRELRDLFVDLCDKLIDPWRQNGWNREQVNKFLSSITQSVLDLEISRDQETRCLWDRYMQVITICLDKMYHI
;
A
#
# COMPACT_ATOMS: atom_id res chain seq x y z
N MET A 1 -26.25 44.07 44.72
CA MET A 1 -25.84 43.71 46.09
C MET A 1 -26.61 42.46 46.50
N ALA A 2 -26.01 41.32 46.85
CA ALA A 2 -24.63 40.90 46.92
C ALA A 2 -24.59 39.36 46.85
N HIS A 3 -23.45 38.87 46.35
CA HIS A 3 -22.97 37.50 46.35
C HIS A 3 -23.25 36.70 47.63
N LEU A 4 -23.43 35.39 47.48
CA LEU A 4 -22.73 34.43 48.33
C LEU A 4 -22.56 33.09 47.60
N TYR A 5 -21.28 32.78 47.40
CA TYR A 5 -20.71 31.57 46.84
C TYR A 5 -21.17 30.32 47.61
N ARG A 6 -21.53 29.27 46.88
CA ARG A 6 -21.28 27.90 47.32
C ARG A 6 -20.26 27.31 46.35
N ASP A 7 -19.01 27.36 46.77
CA ASP A 7 -17.94 26.53 46.22
C ASP A 7 -18.35 25.06 46.33
N ILE A 8 -18.81 24.50 45.22
CA ILE A 8 -18.78 23.07 45.02
C ILE A 8 -17.34 22.78 44.60
N HIS A 9 -16.51 22.41 45.58
CA HIS A 9 -15.28 21.70 45.30
C HIS A 9 -15.63 20.38 44.60
N LEU A 10 -15.70 20.43 43.26
CA LEU A 10 -15.31 19.30 42.44
C LEU A 10 -13.81 19.15 42.67
N SER A 11 -13.48 18.32 43.66
CA SER A 11 -12.22 17.61 43.70
C SER A 11 -12.08 16.93 42.34
N ALA A 12 -11.38 17.59 41.41
CA ALA A 12 -10.75 16.88 40.33
C ALA A 12 -9.85 15.86 41.04
N ASP A 13 -10.19 14.58 40.94
CA ASP A 13 -9.27 13.52 41.35
C ASP A 13 -8.01 13.71 40.53
N VAL A 14 -7.04 14.42 41.10
CA VAL A 14 -5.70 14.52 40.56
C VAL A 14 -5.03 13.22 40.97
N ASP A 15 -5.12 12.22 40.10
CA ASP A 15 -4.27 11.04 40.20
C ASP A 15 -2.81 11.46 39.97
N VAL A 16 -2.15 11.89 41.05
CA VAL A 16 -0.72 12.19 41.04
C VAL A 16 0.04 10.86 41.10
N PHE A 17 0.31 10.28 39.94
CA PHE A 17 1.24 9.16 39.84
C PHE A 17 2.66 9.70 39.66
N ILE A 18 3.47 9.66 40.72
CA ILE A 18 4.92 9.90 40.63
C ILE A 18 5.60 8.56 40.37
N SER A 19 5.58 8.11 39.12
CA SER A 19 6.47 7.04 38.65
C SER A 19 7.61 7.66 37.84
N ASN A 20 8.74 6.96 37.79
CA ASN A 20 9.81 7.31 36.86
C ASN A 20 9.29 7.22 35.41
N TYR A 21 9.89 7.97 34.48
CA TYR A 21 9.62 7.82 33.06
C TYR A 21 9.77 6.36 32.64
N THR A 22 8.83 5.86 31.82
CA THR A 22 8.94 4.52 31.26
C THR A 22 10.09 4.52 30.25
N LEU A 23 11.18 3.86 30.61
CA LEU A 23 12.34 3.71 29.73
C LEU A 23 12.08 2.63 28.69
N VAL A 24 12.19 3.00 27.42
CA VAL A 24 12.12 2.07 26.29
C VAL A 24 13.46 2.11 25.59
N ASP A 25 14.22 1.01 25.68
CA ASP A 25 15.42 0.83 24.88
C ASP A 25 15.05 0.55 23.40
N PRO A 26 15.48 1.38 22.44
CA PRO A 26 15.09 1.21 21.03
C PRO A 26 15.64 -0.05 20.36
N GLU A 27 16.78 -0.59 20.80
CA GLU A 27 17.38 -1.82 20.26
C GLU A 27 16.68 -3.06 20.83
N ILE A 28 16.41 -3.09 22.14
CA ILE A 28 15.65 -4.17 22.76
C ILE A 28 14.20 -4.20 22.23
N TYR A 29 13.59 -3.02 22.05
CA TYR A 29 12.27 -2.90 21.43
C TYR A 29 12.27 -3.41 19.98
N GLN A 30 13.31 -3.09 19.21
CA GLN A 30 13.46 -3.60 17.84
C GLN A 30 13.50 -5.13 17.80
N LEU A 31 14.26 -5.78 18.68
CA LEU A 31 14.31 -7.24 18.77
C LEU A 31 12.95 -7.85 19.14
N TRP A 32 12.23 -7.21 20.06
CA TRP A 32 10.88 -7.64 20.44
C TRP A 32 9.90 -7.54 19.26
N ILE A 33 9.97 -6.45 18.50
CA ILE A 33 9.23 -6.21 17.25
C ILE A 33 9.61 -7.27 16.20
N GLU A 34 10.88 -7.55 16.00
CA GLU A 34 11.34 -8.59 15.04
C GLU A 34 10.93 -10.00 15.48
N GLY A 35 10.38 -10.16 16.68
CA GLY A 35 9.79 -11.40 17.14
C GLY A 35 10.77 -12.31 17.87
N PHE A 36 11.92 -11.79 18.28
CA PHE A 36 12.86 -12.53 19.13
C PHE A 36 12.20 -12.83 20.48
N SER A 37 12.57 -13.98 21.07
CA SER A 37 12.31 -14.23 22.49
C SER A 37 13.29 -13.42 23.36
N SER A 38 13.00 -13.29 24.65
CA SER A 38 13.92 -12.62 25.58
C SER A 38 15.28 -13.32 25.61
N SER A 39 15.32 -14.66 25.57
CA SER A 39 16.57 -15.42 25.55
C SER A 39 17.36 -15.24 24.25
N GLU A 40 16.68 -15.18 23.10
CA GLU A 40 17.33 -14.92 21.81
C GLU A 40 17.89 -13.48 21.76
N ALA A 41 17.13 -12.50 22.26
CA ALA A 41 17.56 -11.11 22.32
C ALA A 41 18.80 -10.92 23.21
N VAL A 42 18.83 -11.54 24.39
CA VAL A 42 20.01 -11.56 25.27
C VAL A 42 21.22 -12.15 24.56
N SER A 43 21.03 -13.25 23.83
CA SER A 43 22.11 -13.90 23.08
C SER A 43 22.65 -13.00 21.97
N TYR A 44 21.75 -12.31 21.25
CA TYR A 44 22.11 -11.36 20.20
C TYR A 44 22.88 -10.15 20.74
N LEU A 45 22.39 -9.52 21.82
CA LEU A 45 23.05 -8.38 22.46
C LEU A 45 24.46 -8.75 22.96
N LYS A 46 24.63 -9.95 23.53
CA LYS A 46 25.95 -10.46 23.93
C LYS A 46 26.89 -10.60 22.74
N GLN A 47 26.44 -11.17 21.63
CA GLN A 47 27.26 -11.31 20.42
C GLN A 47 27.70 -9.97 19.85
N LYS A 48 26.88 -8.93 19.99
CA LYS A 48 27.23 -7.56 19.60
C LYS A 48 28.18 -6.83 20.57
N GLY A 49 28.58 -7.47 21.67
CA GLY A 49 29.44 -6.83 22.67
C GLY A 49 28.68 -5.89 23.62
N PHE A 50 27.35 -5.91 23.65
CA PHE A 50 26.57 -5.12 24.60
C PHE A 50 26.95 -5.52 26.04
N GLY A 51 27.16 -4.53 26.91
CA GLY A 51 27.63 -4.74 28.28
C GLY A 51 29.11 -5.14 28.45
N HIS A 52 29.86 -5.43 27.38
CA HIS A 52 31.28 -5.79 27.48
C HIS A 52 32.15 -4.59 27.88
N SER A 53 31.83 -3.38 27.39
CA SER A 53 32.51 -2.15 27.78
C SER A 53 32.21 -1.72 29.22
N MET A 54 31.13 -2.21 29.81
CA MET A 54 30.66 -1.84 31.16
C MET A 54 30.90 -2.94 32.21
N GLY A 55 31.45 -4.10 31.82
CA GLY A 55 31.68 -5.23 32.72
C GLY A 55 30.41 -5.81 33.35
N ALA A 56 29.25 -5.60 32.72
CA ALA A 56 27.96 -6.00 33.29
C ALA A 56 27.81 -7.53 33.32
N PRO A 57 27.47 -8.13 34.48
CA PRO A 57 27.18 -9.56 34.57
C PRO A 57 26.08 -9.99 33.59
N SER A 58 26.27 -11.17 32.99
CA SER A 58 25.34 -11.76 32.02
C SER A 58 23.90 -11.88 32.52
N ASP A 59 23.74 -12.14 33.82
CA ASP A 59 22.42 -12.31 34.44
C ASP A 59 21.68 -10.98 34.62
N LEU A 60 22.41 -9.88 34.81
CA LEU A 60 21.81 -8.55 34.88
C LEU A 60 21.26 -8.13 33.51
N ILE A 61 22.01 -8.37 32.42
CA ILE A 61 21.54 -8.14 31.05
C ILE A 61 20.29 -8.97 30.78
N ALA A 62 20.27 -10.24 31.21
CA ALA A 62 19.13 -11.11 31.02
C ALA A 62 17.88 -10.65 31.79
N SER A 63 18.05 -10.20 33.04
CA SER A 63 16.97 -9.64 33.84
C SER A 63 16.42 -8.36 33.22
N ASP A 64 17.30 -7.44 32.81
CA ASP A 64 16.94 -6.15 32.23
C ASP A 64 16.13 -6.31 30.93
N VAL A 65 16.61 -7.17 30.00
CA VAL A 65 15.87 -7.49 28.78
C VAL A 65 14.51 -8.11 29.07
N LEU A 66 14.42 -8.98 30.09
CA LEU A 66 13.15 -9.60 30.48
C LEU A 66 12.15 -8.57 31.02
N ASP A 67 12.60 -7.60 31.81
CA ASP A 67 11.76 -6.55 32.36
C ASP A 67 11.29 -5.57 31.26
N HIS A 68 12.16 -5.24 30.30
CA HIS A 68 11.75 -4.54 29.08
C HIS A 68 10.67 -5.32 28.30
N TYR A 69 10.85 -6.63 28.09
CA TYR A 69 9.87 -7.46 27.38
C TYR A 69 8.51 -7.50 28.09
N ARG A 70 8.49 -7.59 29.43
CA ARG A 70 7.26 -7.51 30.23
C ARG A 70 6.57 -6.16 30.05
N THR A 71 7.36 -5.08 30.08
CA THR A 71 6.86 -3.71 29.88
C THR A 71 6.26 -3.54 28.49
N TYR A 72 6.92 -4.03 27.44
CA TYR A 72 6.41 -3.96 26.07
C TYR A 72 5.11 -4.74 25.87
N SER A 73 4.96 -5.90 26.52
CA SER A 73 3.70 -6.65 26.51
C SER A 73 2.54 -5.90 27.18
N LEU A 74 2.81 -5.06 28.18
CA LEU A 74 1.78 -4.21 28.77
C LEU A 74 1.46 -3.01 27.86
N ILE A 75 2.47 -2.37 27.27
CA ILE A 75 2.31 -1.27 26.31
C ILE A 75 1.55 -1.73 25.05
N GLU A 76 1.77 -2.97 24.59
CA GLU A 76 1.10 -3.56 23.43
C GLU A 76 -0.43 -3.48 23.52
N LEU A 77 -1.00 -3.64 24.71
CA LEU A 77 -2.44 -3.52 24.94
C LEU A 77 -2.99 -2.14 24.56
N TYR A 78 -2.18 -1.10 24.71
CA TYR A 78 -2.50 0.28 24.32
C TYR A 78 -2.18 0.54 22.85
N LEU A 79 -1.15 -0.09 22.29
CA LEU A 79 -0.82 0.00 20.85
C LEU A 79 -1.93 -0.59 19.97
N HIS A 80 -2.75 -1.50 20.51
CA HIS A 80 -3.96 -1.99 19.85
C HIS A 80 -5.07 -0.94 19.67
N ALA A 81 -5.01 0.18 20.38
CA ALA A 81 -5.93 1.31 20.25
C ALA A 81 -5.13 2.59 20.51
N PRO A 82 -4.42 3.13 19.50
CA PRO A 82 -3.45 4.21 19.71
C PRO A 82 -4.01 5.46 20.40
N THR A 83 -5.30 5.77 20.24
CA THR A 83 -5.97 6.83 21.01
C THR A 83 -5.90 6.60 22.52
N LYS A 84 -6.03 5.35 22.99
CA LYS A 84 -5.87 5.00 24.41
C LYS A 84 -4.44 5.12 24.89
N LEU A 85 -3.44 4.93 24.02
CA LEU A 85 -2.04 5.19 24.36
C LEU A 85 -1.78 6.68 24.62
N MET A 86 -2.56 7.57 23.99
CA MET A 86 -2.51 9.01 24.22
C MET A 86 -3.17 9.42 25.53
N GLU A 87 -4.25 8.74 25.92
CA GLU A 87 -5.08 9.09 27.08
C GLU A 87 -4.60 8.47 28.40
N GLN A 88 -3.84 7.37 28.33
CA GLN A 88 -3.40 6.63 29.51
C GLN A 88 -2.34 7.39 30.34
N SER A 89 -2.37 7.18 31.67
CA SER A 89 -1.41 7.75 32.63
C SER A 89 -0.43 6.71 33.21
N CYS A 90 -0.61 5.42 32.89
CA CYS A 90 0.15 4.30 33.45
C CYS A 90 1.62 4.26 32.96
N PHE A 91 1.86 4.69 31.71
CA PHE A 91 3.16 4.77 31.09
C PHE A 91 3.48 6.23 30.78
N GLN A 92 4.39 6.80 31.55
CA GLN A 92 4.93 8.13 31.28
C GLN A 92 5.99 8.04 30.18
N LEU A 93 5.54 8.15 28.93
CA LEU A 93 6.38 8.14 27.73
C LEU A 93 6.55 9.55 27.19
N GLU A 94 7.78 9.91 26.83
CA GLU A 94 8.02 11.14 26.09
C GLU A 94 7.35 11.09 24.72
N PRO A 95 6.88 12.22 24.16
CA PRO A 95 6.19 12.24 22.87
C PRO A 95 6.97 11.56 21.75
N HIS A 96 8.27 11.84 21.66
CA HIS A 96 9.15 11.25 20.64
C HIS A 96 9.24 9.72 20.78
N MET A 97 9.25 9.21 22.02
CA MET A 97 9.32 7.79 22.31
C MET A 97 8.02 7.10 21.93
N ARG A 98 6.87 7.74 22.22
CA ARG A 98 5.55 7.26 21.83
C ARG A 98 5.41 7.16 20.31
N ASP A 99 5.89 8.16 19.58
CA ASP A 99 5.87 8.14 18.11
C ASP A 99 6.76 7.00 17.58
N MET A 100 7.96 6.84 18.16
CA MET A 100 8.89 5.76 17.80
C MET A 100 8.30 4.36 18.03
N ILE A 101 7.72 4.09 19.21
CA ILE A 101 7.13 2.78 19.50
C ILE A 101 5.91 2.52 18.61
N THR A 102 5.09 3.54 18.34
CA THR A 102 3.89 3.39 17.52
C THR A 102 4.28 3.08 16.08
N GLU A 103 5.21 3.85 15.51
CA GLU A 103 5.72 3.64 14.16
C GLU A 103 6.35 2.25 14.01
N LYS A 104 7.22 1.84 14.95
CA LYS A 104 7.85 0.52 14.91
C LYS A 104 6.86 -0.62 15.13
N TYR A 105 5.87 -0.45 16.00
CA TYR A 105 4.83 -1.47 16.21
C TYR A 105 4.02 -1.71 14.96
N TYR A 106 3.61 -0.63 14.28
CA TYR A 106 2.85 -0.69 13.04
C TYR A 106 3.70 -0.94 11.80
N SER A 107 5.03 -0.99 11.91
CA SER A 107 5.90 -1.34 10.79
C SER A 107 5.49 -2.67 10.15
N ILE A 108 5.53 -2.67 8.81
CA ILE A 108 5.19 -3.83 7.98
C ILE A 108 6.28 -4.03 6.93
N ASP A 109 6.74 -5.27 6.82
CA ASP A 109 7.74 -5.69 5.84
C ASP A 109 7.07 -5.89 4.48
N ASP A 110 7.67 -5.36 3.42
CA ASP A 110 7.10 -5.44 2.07
C ASP A 110 6.94 -6.89 1.60
N VAL A 111 7.85 -7.78 2.00
CA VAL A 111 7.77 -9.22 1.71
C VAL A 111 6.61 -9.90 2.43
N VAL A 112 6.28 -9.49 3.66
CA VAL A 112 5.14 -10.01 4.41
C VAL A 112 3.84 -9.42 3.85
N ALA A 113 3.79 -8.11 3.58
CA ALA A 113 2.66 -7.45 2.96
C ALA A 113 2.29 -8.12 1.62
N ARG A 114 3.30 -8.45 0.79
CA ARG A 114 3.10 -9.14 -0.49
C ARG A 114 2.39 -10.48 -0.35
N GLU A 115 2.69 -11.26 0.68
CA GLU A 115 2.06 -12.56 0.95
C GLU A 115 0.67 -12.44 1.59
N ILE A 116 0.42 -11.36 2.33
CA ILE A 116 -0.90 -11.07 2.90
C ILE A 116 -1.91 -10.66 1.82
N LEU A 117 -1.46 -9.95 0.77
CA LEU A 117 -2.33 -9.50 -0.31
C LEU A 117 -3.09 -10.65 -1.01
N GLY A 118 -4.37 -10.40 -1.30
CA GLY A 118 -5.27 -11.37 -1.93
C GLY A 118 -5.76 -12.49 -1.01
N LYS A 119 -5.31 -12.52 0.26
CA LYS A 119 -5.78 -13.47 1.27
C LYS A 119 -6.89 -12.84 2.11
N LYS A 120 -7.85 -13.66 2.54
CA LYS A 120 -8.91 -13.19 3.44
C LYS A 120 -8.35 -12.93 4.84
N LEU A 121 -8.62 -11.76 5.41
CA LEU A 121 -8.17 -11.32 6.74
C LEU A 121 -8.91 -12.04 7.90
N THR A 122 -8.81 -13.36 7.94
CA THR A 122 -9.56 -14.23 8.86
C THR A 122 -8.67 -14.80 9.97
N SER A 123 -9.29 -15.23 11.07
CA SER A 123 -8.58 -15.95 12.14
C SER A 123 -8.01 -17.30 11.68
N ARG A 124 -8.54 -17.88 10.58
CA ARG A 124 -7.97 -19.08 9.97
C ARG A 124 -6.61 -18.77 9.34
N TYR A 125 -6.57 -17.78 8.44
CA TYR A 125 -5.32 -17.41 7.77
C TYR A 125 -4.22 -16.98 8.74
N ARG A 126 -4.59 -16.36 9.88
CA ARG A 126 -3.66 -16.07 10.98
C ARG A 126 -2.89 -17.32 11.48
N LYS A 127 -3.54 -18.49 11.49
CA LYS A 127 -2.92 -19.75 11.92
C LYS A 127 -1.98 -20.33 10.87
N ASP A 128 -2.15 -19.95 9.61
CA ASP A 128 -1.37 -20.44 8.48
C ASP A 128 -0.16 -19.52 8.16
N LEU A 129 0.16 -18.57 9.06
CA LEU A 129 1.29 -17.65 8.89
C LEU A 129 2.67 -18.31 9.06
N ASP A 130 2.72 -19.58 9.45
CA ASP A 130 3.96 -20.38 9.47
C ASP A 130 4.59 -20.47 8.08
N GLU A 131 3.78 -20.70 7.03
CA GLU A 131 4.25 -20.72 5.64
C GLU A 131 4.78 -19.35 5.19
N VAL A 132 4.14 -18.26 5.64
CA VAL A 132 4.59 -16.89 5.35
C VAL A 132 5.93 -16.61 6.02
N ALA A 133 6.08 -17.02 7.29
CA ALA A 133 7.31 -16.85 8.04
C ALA A 133 8.48 -17.60 7.40
N GLU A 134 8.25 -18.86 6.97
CA GLU A 134 9.25 -19.65 6.24
C GLU A 134 9.64 -19.01 4.90
N LYS A 135 8.65 -18.55 4.12
CA LYS A 135 8.89 -17.97 2.79
C LYS A 135 9.60 -16.62 2.83
N THR A 136 9.29 -15.80 3.82
CA THR A 136 9.81 -14.43 3.94
C THR A 136 11.06 -14.34 4.82
N CYS A 137 11.42 -15.41 5.53
CA CYS A 137 12.43 -15.44 6.57
C CYS A 137 12.17 -14.45 7.72
N VAL A 138 10.94 -13.96 7.86
CA VAL A 138 10.52 -13.11 8.99
C VAL A 138 10.01 -14.02 10.10
N LYS A 139 10.41 -13.78 11.36
CA LYS A 139 9.95 -14.61 12.48
C LYS A 139 8.43 -14.60 12.58
N LEU A 140 7.84 -15.77 12.84
CA LEU A 140 6.39 -15.97 12.95
C LEU A 140 5.70 -14.97 13.89
N LYS A 141 6.31 -14.63 15.02
CA LYS A 141 5.78 -13.64 15.97
C LYS A 141 5.63 -12.26 15.32
N SER A 142 6.61 -11.83 14.52
CA SER A 142 6.54 -10.58 13.75
C SER A 142 5.49 -10.66 12.64
N CYS A 143 5.44 -11.75 11.86
CA CYS A 143 4.38 -11.95 10.84
C CYS A 143 2.97 -11.85 11.45
N ARG A 144 2.76 -12.46 12.63
CA ARG A 144 1.49 -12.41 13.36
C ARG A 144 1.14 -11.00 13.82
N ARG A 145 2.11 -10.21 14.30
CA ARG A 145 1.89 -8.80 14.67
C ARG A 145 1.48 -7.98 13.44
N GLN A 146 2.25 -8.08 12.37
CA GLN A 146 2.00 -7.36 11.11
C GLN A 146 0.60 -7.68 10.56
N PHE A 147 0.22 -8.96 10.53
CA PHE A 147 -1.13 -9.37 10.12
C PHE A 147 -2.24 -8.81 11.03
N ASP A 148 -2.04 -8.80 12.35
CA ASP A 148 -3.02 -8.21 13.27
C ASP A 148 -3.16 -6.70 13.06
N ASN A 149 -2.06 -6.01 12.80
CA ASN A 149 -2.07 -4.58 12.49
C ASN A 149 -2.85 -4.31 11.21
N VAL A 150 -2.62 -5.10 10.14
CA VAL A 150 -3.42 -5.03 8.91
C VAL A 150 -4.90 -5.22 9.22
N LYS A 151 -5.26 -6.26 9.98
CA LYS A 151 -6.66 -6.56 10.32
C LYS A 151 -7.31 -5.44 11.14
N ARG A 152 -6.56 -4.85 12.08
CA ARG A 152 -7.02 -3.76 12.93
C ARG A 152 -7.25 -2.48 12.13
N ILE A 153 -6.29 -2.11 11.28
CA ILE A 153 -6.40 -0.95 10.41
C ILE A 153 -7.55 -1.13 9.44
N PHE A 154 -7.62 -2.28 8.75
CA PHE A 154 -8.70 -2.59 7.82
C PHE A 154 -10.08 -2.36 8.43
N LYS A 155 -10.36 -2.97 9.59
CA LYS A 155 -11.64 -2.82 10.29
C LYS A 155 -11.94 -1.39 10.75
N ALA A 156 -10.90 -0.61 11.04
CA ALA A 156 -11.06 0.75 11.51
C ALA A 156 -11.45 1.71 10.39
N VAL A 157 -10.97 1.47 9.14
CA VAL A 157 -11.06 2.47 8.07
C VAL A 157 -11.84 2.01 6.83
N GLU A 158 -12.19 0.73 6.68
CA GLU A 158 -12.83 0.21 5.45
C GLU A 158 -14.18 0.87 5.12
N GLU A 159 -14.91 1.31 6.14
CA GLU A 159 -16.22 1.98 6.05
C GLU A 159 -16.14 3.49 6.35
N MET A 160 -14.93 4.06 6.42
CA MET A 160 -14.77 5.49 6.67
C MET A 160 -14.76 6.30 5.37
N PRO A 161 -15.47 7.43 5.31
CA PRO A 161 -15.36 8.34 4.18
C PRO A 161 -14.00 9.07 4.17
N GLY A 162 -13.64 9.59 3.01
CA GLY A 162 -12.41 10.32 2.76
C GLY A 162 -11.24 9.45 2.36
N THR A 163 -10.04 10.06 2.39
CA THR A 163 -8.81 9.40 1.97
C THR A 163 -8.38 8.34 2.99
N LEU A 164 -8.14 7.10 2.55
CA LEU A 164 -7.65 6.02 3.41
C LEU A 164 -6.36 6.42 4.13
N THR A 165 -5.42 7.05 3.41
CA THR A 165 -4.13 7.46 3.99
C THR A 165 -4.30 8.43 5.15
N ASN A 166 -5.18 9.44 5.07
CA ASN A 166 -5.39 10.36 6.18
C ASN A 166 -6.16 9.70 7.33
N ASN A 167 -7.18 8.89 7.03
CA ASN A 167 -7.93 8.16 8.06
C ASN A 167 -6.98 7.28 8.89
N ILE A 168 -6.10 6.52 8.23
CA ILE A 168 -5.11 5.68 8.91
C ILE A 168 -4.15 6.54 9.74
N LYS A 169 -3.59 7.61 9.17
CA LYS A 169 -2.66 8.50 9.89
C LYS A 169 -3.28 9.11 11.14
N GLN A 170 -4.52 9.58 11.06
CA GLN A 170 -5.21 10.23 12.17
C GLN A 170 -5.63 9.24 13.26
N HIS A 171 -6.02 8.02 12.90
CA HIS A 171 -6.48 7.02 13.88
C HIS A 171 -5.32 6.26 14.53
N PHE A 172 -4.20 6.09 13.82
CA PHE A 172 -3.09 5.25 14.28
C PHE A 172 -1.82 6.02 14.63
N PHE A 173 -1.76 7.33 14.35
CA PHE A 173 -0.61 8.20 14.64
C PHE A 173 0.72 7.70 14.06
N ILE A 174 0.65 7.18 12.83
CA ILE A 174 1.80 6.67 12.07
C ILE A 174 2.21 7.62 10.95
N SER A 175 3.42 7.43 10.42
CA SER A 175 3.92 8.22 9.30
C SER A 175 3.04 8.11 8.05
N ASN A 176 3.13 9.13 7.20
CA ASN A 176 2.41 9.15 5.93
C ASN A 176 2.82 7.99 5.00
N ASP A 177 4.09 7.59 5.02
CA ASP A 177 4.58 6.51 4.16
C ASP A 177 4.09 5.15 4.63
N LEU A 178 4.05 4.91 5.95
CA LEU A 178 3.46 3.69 6.50
C LEU A 178 1.94 3.65 6.29
N ALA A 179 1.26 4.79 6.46
CA ALA A 179 -0.17 4.91 6.16
C ALA A 179 -0.51 4.57 4.70
N LYS A 180 0.32 4.99 3.73
CA LYS A 180 0.15 4.62 2.31
C LYS A 180 0.27 3.11 2.08
N LYS A 181 1.21 2.43 2.75
CA LYS A 181 1.33 0.96 2.66
C LYS A 181 0.04 0.28 3.12
N TYR A 182 -0.48 0.70 4.27
CA TYR A 182 -1.75 0.16 4.76
C TYR A 182 -2.95 0.53 3.87
N ALA A 183 -3.01 1.76 3.35
CA ALA A 183 -4.06 2.17 2.42
C ALA A 183 -4.10 1.27 1.18
N CYS A 184 -2.95 0.95 0.59
CA CYS A 184 -2.85 -0.03 -0.50
C CYS A 184 -3.43 -1.39 -0.12
N ILE A 185 -3.06 -1.93 1.05
CA ILE A 185 -3.55 -3.24 1.51
C ILE A 185 -5.07 -3.23 1.70
N VAL A 186 -5.60 -2.18 2.34
CA VAL A 186 -7.04 -2.02 2.57
C VAL A 186 -7.78 -1.90 1.24
N PHE A 187 -7.32 -1.00 0.36
CA PHE A 187 -7.91 -0.76 -0.95
C PHE A 187 -8.00 -2.04 -1.79
N LEU A 188 -6.88 -2.76 -1.95
CA LEU A 188 -6.84 -4.01 -2.72
C LEU A 188 -7.72 -5.11 -2.11
N ALA A 189 -7.82 -5.16 -0.77
CA ALA A 189 -8.66 -6.11 -0.06
C ALA A 189 -10.17 -5.79 -0.22
N CYS A 190 -10.57 -4.52 -0.09
CA CYS A 190 -11.96 -4.08 -0.26
C CYS A 190 -12.46 -4.36 -1.68
N LEU A 191 -11.68 -3.99 -2.70
CA LEU A 191 -12.05 -4.20 -4.10
C LEU A 191 -11.78 -5.62 -4.60
N ARG A 192 -11.03 -6.42 -3.83
CA ARG A 192 -10.71 -7.84 -4.09
C ARG A 192 -9.91 -8.04 -5.38
N PHE A 193 -8.92 -7.20 -5.62
CA PHE A 193 -8.00 -7.37 -6.74
C PHE A 193 -7.26 -8.72 -6.65
N GLU A 194 -7.15 -9.40 -7.78
CA GLU A 194 -6.38 -10.63 -7.90
C GLU A 194 -4.87 -10.32 -7.90
N THR A 195 -4.16 -10.85 -6.91
CA THR A 195 -2.73 -10.62 -6.67
C THR A 195 -1.96 -11.92 -6.40
N THR A 196 -2.65 -13.06 -6.44
CA THR A 196 -2.14 -14.38 -6.01
C THR A 196 -1.85 -15.33 -7.16
N LYS A 197 -2.32 -15.03 -8.38
CA LYS A 197 -2.02 -15.83 -9.57
C LYS A 197 -0.52 -15.98 -9.75
N LYS A 198 -0.07 -17.18 -10.14
CA LYS A 198 1.35 -17.52 -10.34
C LYS A 198 2.08 -16.50 -11.21
N LYS A 199 1.44 -16.01 -12.27
CA LYS A 199 2.02 -15.01 -13.18
C LYS A 199 2.26 -13.64 -12.54
N LEU A 200 1.62 -13.32 -11.41
CA LEU A 200 1.84 -12.06 -10.67
C LEU A 200 2.85 -12.22 -9.53
N GLN A 201 3.39 -13.42 -9.29
CA GLN A 201 4.30 -13.67 -8.17
C GLN A 201 5.65 -12.94 -8.31
N TYR A 202 6.02 -12.53 -9.52
CA TYR A 202 7.23 -11.74 -9.75
C TYR A 202 7.10 -10.28 -9.29
N LEU A 203 5.88 -9.79 -9.06
CA LEU A 203 5.61 -8.43 -8.60
C LEU A 203 5.91 -8.31 -7.11
N SER A 204 6.64 -7.26 -6.75
CA SER A 204 6.88 -6.88 -5.37
C SER A 204 5.66 -6.15 -4.77
N PHE A 205 5.66 -5.98 -3.45
CA PHE A 205 4.66 -5.11 -2.81
C PHE A 205 4.78 -3.66 -3.28
N SER A 206 6.00 -3.16 -3.52
CA SER A 206 6.23 -1.79 -4.00
C SER A 206 5.59 -1.54 -5.38
N ASP A 207 5.57 -2.54 -6.25
CA ASP A 207 4.92 -2.44 -7.56
C ASP A 207 3.41 -2.27 -7.39
N LEU A 208 2.80 -3.15 -6.59
CA LEU A 208 1.36 -3.11 -6.29
C LEU A 208 0.96 -1.84 -5.51
N LEU A 209 1.82 -1.35 -4.63
CA LEU A 209 1.65 -0.09 -3.91
C LEU A 209 1.54 1.08 -4.90
N THR A 210 2.47 1.16 -5.85
CA THR A 210 2.45 2.25 -6.84
C THR A 210 1.22 2.14 -7.76
N CYS A 211 0.93 0.94 -8.26
CA CYS A 211 -0.24 0.69 -9.11
C CYS A 211 -1.54 1.08 -8.39
N SER A 212 -1.77 0.54 -7.19
CA SER A 212 -2.98 0.80 -6.41
C SER A 212 -3.14 2.27 -6.05
N HIS A 213 -2.05 2.97 -5.73
CA HIS A 213 -2.09 4.40 -5.45
C HIS A 213 -2.53 5.21 -6.67
N SER A 214 -2.07 4.85 -7.87
CA SER A 214 -2.56 5.51 -9.09
C SER A 214 -4.04 5.25 -9.34
N ILE A 215 -4.52 4.02 -9.09
CA ILE A 215 -5.94 3.68 -9.20
C ILE A 215 -6.76 4.50 -8.19
N MET A 216 -6.32 4.60 -6.94
CA MET A 216 -6.99 5.42 -5.91
C MET A 216 -7.01 6.90 -6.25
N ILE A 217 -5.99 7.45 -6.92
CA ILE A 217 -5.98 8.87 -7.27
C ILE A 217 -6.93 9.16 -8.43
N TYR A 218 -6.91 8.28 -9.44
CA TYR A 218 -7.54 8.59 -10.72
C TYR A 218 -8.86 7.89 -10.94
N TRP A 219 -9.14 6.72 -10.35
CA TRP A 219 -10.32 5.91 -10.68
C TRP A 219 -11.32 5.77 -9.54
N THR A 220 -11.10 6.41 -8.39
CA THR A 220 -12.12 6.58 -7.34
C THR A 220 -12.68 8.00 -7.40
N TYR A 221 -13.75 8.24 -6.64
CA TYR A 221 -14.28 9.59 -6.50
C TYR A 221 -13.34 10.45 -5.64
N THR A 222 -13.03 11.66 -6.11
CA THR A 222 -12.29 12.64 -5.32
C THR A 222 -13.25 13.63 -4.66
N TYR A 223 -12.82 14.27 -3.58
CA TYR A 223 -13.57 15.33 -2.89
C TYR A 223 -14.17 16.38 -3.84
N GLN A 224 -13.47 16.69 -4.93
CA GLN A 224 -13.89 17.70 -5.91
C GLN A 224 -15.16 17.31 -6.69
N HIS A 225 -15.49 16.02 -6.78
CA HIS A 225 -16.59 15.50 -7.61
C HIS A 225 -17.83 15.06 -6.81
N THR A 226 -17.67 14.64 -5.56
CA THR A 226 -18.75 13.98 -4.79
C THR A 226 -19.01 14.54 -3.40
N GLY A 227 -18.31 15.62 -3.00
CA GLY A 227 -18.50 16.22 -1.69
C GLY A 227 -17.91 15.40 -0.54
N PRO A 228 -18.36 15.59 0.72
CA PRO A 228 -17.68 15.07 1.91
C PRO A 228 -17.81 13.54 2.15
N GLU A 229 -18.70 12.85 1.43
CA GLU A 229 -19.03 11.43 1.64
C GLU A 229 -18.45 10.50 0.56
N TYR A 230 -17.26 10.79 0.03
CA TYR A 230 -16.58 9.89 -0.91
C TYR A 230 -15.81 8.80 -0.16
N TYR A 231 -15.58 7.65 -0.80
CA TYR A 231 -14.84 6.53 -0.22
C TYR A 231 -13.73 6.11 -1.19
N ASP A 232 -12.47 6.14 -0.73
CA ASP A 232 -11.33 5.59 -1.48
C ASP A 232 -11.49 4.08 -1.76
N THR A 233 -12.37 3.39 -1.03
CA THR A 233 -12.69 1.96 -1.22
C THR A 233 -13.75 1.74 -2.32
N GLU A 234 -14.26 2.80 -2.95
CA GLU A 234 -15.24 2.73 -4.03
C GLU A 234 -14.69 3.34 -5.33
N MET A 235 -14.88 2.62 -6.43
CA MET A 235 -14.52 3.11 -7.75
C MET A 235 -15.55 4.12 -8.27
N ASP A 236 -15.09 5.04 -9.11
CA ASP A 236 -15.94 5.93 -9.89
C ASP A 236 -16.68 5.12 -10.97
N LYS A 237 -17.93 4.72 -10.65
CA LYS A 237 -18.71 3.80 -11.50
C LYS A 237 -19.15 4.44 -12.81
N GLU A 238 -19.36 5.75 -12.81
CA GLU A 238 -19.73 6.52 -14.01
C GLU A 238 -18.56 6.51 -14.97
N PHE A 239 -17.38 6.93 -14.50
CA PHE A 239 -16.16 6.86 -15.30
C PHE A 239 -15.91 5.47 -15.89
N LEU A 240 -15.99 4.40 -15.06
CA LEU A 240 -15.75 3.04 -15.55
C LEU A 240 -16.79 2.60 -16.60
N LEU A 241 -18.03 3.09 -16.52
CA LEU A 241 -19.09 2.81 -17.50
C LEU A 241 -18.85 3.56 -18.81
N ASP A 242 -18.39 4.80 -18.73
CA ASP A 242 -18.13 5.69 -19.86
C ASP A 242 -16.89 5.28 -20.65
N LEU A 243 -15.94 4.53 -20.05
CA LEU A 243 -14.83 3.91 -20.78
C LEU A 243 -15.26 3.00 -21.94
N ARG A 244 -16.53 2.61 -22.03
CA ARG A 244 -17.07 1.89 -23.19
C ARG A 244 -17.09 2.74 -24.46
N GLU A 245 -17.21 4.07 -24.33
CA GLU A 245 -17.20 4.99 -25.46
C GLU A 245 -15.85 5.00 -26.19
N LEU A 246 -14.77 4.63 -25.51
CA LEU A 246 -13.44 4.44 -26.12
C LEU A 246 -13.42 3.35 -27.20
N ARG A 247 -14.47 2.51 -27.29
CA ARG A 247 -14.61 1.52 -28.36
C ARG A 247 -14.62 2.15 -29.75
N CYS A 248 -15.08 3.38 -29.90
CA CYS A 248 -15.06 4.12 -31.17
C CYS A 248 -13.64 4.28 -31.73
N LEU A 249 -12.61 4.28 -30.87
CA LEU A 249 -11.21 4.41 -31.28
C LEU A 249 -10.71 3.18 -32.06
N LEU A 250 -11.40 2.04 -31.99
CA LEU A 250 -11.07 0.87 -32.81
C LEU A 250 -11.21 1.14 -34.32
N ASP A 251 -12.15 2.02 -34.70
CA ASP A 251 -12.35 2.40 -36.11
C ASP A 251 -11.23 3.31 -36.64
N LYS A 252 -10.37 3.79 -35.73
CA LYS A 252 -9.28 4.75 -35.97
C LYS A 252 -7.90 4.15 -35.79
N GLU A 253 -7.85 2.82 -35.77
CA GLU A 253 -6.63 2.03 -35.64
C GLU A 253 -5.57 2.46 -36.66
N LYS A 254 -5.95 2.73 -37.92
CA LYS A 254 -4.99 3.08 -38.98
C LYS A 254 -4.35 4.45 -38.76
N GLU A 255 -5.15 5.45 -38.42
CA GLU A 255 -4.71 6.82 -38.16
C GLU A 255 -3.82 6.88 -36.92
N ILE A 256 -4.24 6.21 -35.84
CA ILE A 256 -3.46 6.14 -34.59
C ILE A 256 -2.16 5.36 -34.82
N LYS A 257 -2.20 4.23 -35.53
CA LYS A 257 -0.99 3.49 -35.92
C LYS A 257 -0.02 4.38 -36.68
N HIS A 258 -0.51 5.15 -37.65
CA HIS A 258 0.30 6.06 -38.44
C HIS A 258 1.01 7.10 -37.56
N LEU A 259 0.27 7.77 -36.67
CA LEU A 259 0.83 8.76 -35.73
C LEU A 259 1.87 8.15 -34.78
N VAL A 260 1.57 6.97 -34.24
CA VAL A 260 2.51 6.25 -33.35
C VAL A 260 3.79 5.88 -34.11
N CYS A 261 3.67 5.32 -35.31
CA CYS A 261 4.82 4.94 -36.12
C CYS A 261 5.65 6.17 -36.51
N LEU A 262 5.01 7.29 -36.85
CA LEU A 262 5.69 8.54 -37.19
C LEU A 262 6.53 9.06 -36.02
N ARG A 263 6.02 8.99 -34.79
CA ARG A 263 6.74 9.39 -33.58
C ARG A 263 7.87 8.42 -33.21
N LEU A 264 7.65 7.12 -33.40
CA LEU A 264 8.56 6.09 -32.88
C LEU A 264 9.66 5.67 -33.85
N LYS A 265 9.46 5.83 -35.16
CA LYS A 265 10.48 5.53 -36.17
C LYS A 265 11.83 6.20 -35.93
N PRO A 266 11.93 7.49 -35.53
CA PRO A 266 13.23 8.12 -35.29
C PRO A 266 13.90 7.71 -33.96
N VAL A 267 13.17 7.08 -33.03
CA VAL A 267 13.65 6.82 -31.65
C VAL A 267 13.77 5.34 -31.30
N LEU A 268 13.17 4.45 -32.09
CA LEU A 268 13.28 3.00 -31.94
C LEU A 268 14.31 2.43 -32.91
N LEU A 269 15.02 1.39 -32.45
CA LEU A 269 15.85 0.57 -33.34
C LEU A 269 14.97 -0.14 -34.36
N GLU A 270 15.54 -0.37 -35.55
CA GLU A 270 14.82 -0.94 -36.70
C GLU A 270 14.08 -2.24 -36.36
N ARG A 271 14.72 -3.16 -35.62
CA ARG A 271 14.07 -4.42 -35.19
C ARG A 271 12.84 -4.18 -34.32
N ALA A 272 12.93 -3.28 -33.33
CA ALA A 272 11.83 -2.98 -32.42
C ALA A 272 10.71 -2.22 -33.14
N PHE A 273 11.05 -1.35 -34.09
CA PHE A 273 10.07 -0.65 -34.91
C PHE A 273 9.27 -1.61 -35.80
N HIS A 274 9.94 -2.56 -36.49
CA HIS A 274 9.25 -3.55 -37.32
C HIS A 274 8.36 -4.48 -36.51
N GLU A 275 8.82 -4.90 -35.32
CA GLU A 275 7.99 -5.69 -34.41
C GLU A 275 6.74 -4.92 -33.97
N LEU A 276 6.90 -3.64 -33.57
CA LEU A 276 5.79 -2.79 -33.20
C LEU A 276 4.80 -2.66 -34.35
N ASP A 277 5.28 -2.36 -35.57
CA ASP A 277 4.44 -2.20 -36.74
C ASP A 277 3.64 -3.48 -37.05
N GLY A 278 4.26 -4.65 -36.91
CA GLY A 278 3.61 -5.95 -37.10
C GLY A 278 2.58 -6.30 -36.02
N ASN A 279 2.84 -5.95 -34.76
CA ASN A 279 2.00 -6.31 -33.62
C ASN A 279 1.06 -5.19 -33.11
N PHE A 280 1.12 -4.00 -33.70
CA PHE A 280 0.39 -2.80 -33.23
C PHE A 280 -1.09 -3.08 -32.96
N ARG A 281 -1.77 -3.75 -33.90
CA ARG A 281 -3.19 -4.08 -33.78
C ARG A 281 -3.48 -4.87 -32.50
N SER A 282 -2.62 -5.80 -32.13
CA SER A 282 -2.79 -6.63 -30.93
C SER A 282 -2.72 -5.79 -29.67
N TYR A 283 -1.66 -4.99 -29.53
CA TYR A 283 -1.45 -4.10 -28.38
C TYR A 283 -2.55 -3.04 -28.27
N TRP A 284 -2.94 -2.45 -29.40
CA TRP A 284 -4.01 -1.47 -29.48
C TRP A 284 -5.36 -2.03 -29.01
N ARG A 285 -5.77 -3.18 -29.58
CA ARG A 285 -7.02 -3.83 -29.22
C ARG A 285 -7.02 -4.28 -27.76
N ALA A 286 -5.88 -4.73 -27.23
CA ALA A 286 -5.73 -5.09 -25.82
C ALA A 286 -6.05 -3.90 -24.90
N LEU A 287 -5.42 -2.73 -25.14
CA LEU A 287 -5.67 -1.51 -24.36
C LEU A 287 -7.15 -1.12 -24.37
N ILE A 288 -7.76 -1.01 -25.56
CA ILE A 288 -9.17 -0.61 -25.67
C ILE A 288 -10.10 -1.66 -25.04
N THR A 289 -9.82 -2.95 -25.25
CA THR A 289 -10.66 -4.03 -24.70
C THR A 289 -10.61 -4.06 -23.17
N ILE A 290 -9.44 -3.81 -22.56
CA ILE A 290 -9.34 -3.69 -21.10
C ILE A 290 -10.23 -2.53 -20.64
N ALA A 291 -10.04 -1.33 -21.21
CA ALA A 291 -10.79 -0.13 -20.84
C ALA A 291 -12.31 -0.36 -20.86
N CYS A 292 -12.84 -0.84 -21.99
CA CYS A 292 -14.28 -1.00 -22.18
C CYS A 292 -14.92 -2.06 -21.26
N ASN A 293 -14.13 -2.89 -20.58
CA ASN A 293 -14.63 -3.95 -19.72
C ASN A 293 -14.49 -3.65 -18.21
N LEU A 294 -13.82 -2.56 -17.80
CA LEU A 294 -13.56 -2.26 -16.39
C LEU A 294 -14.81 -2.01 -15.55
N HIS A 295 -15.94 -1.59 -16.15
CA HIS A 295 -17.23 -1.52 -15.46
C HIS A 295 -17.69 -2.87 -14.87
N ARG A 296 -17.15 -3.99 -15.36
CA ARG A 296 -17.47 -5.33 -14.85
C ARG A 296 -16.55 -5.65 -13.69
N ASN A 297 -17.13 -5.89 -12.52
CA ASN A 297 -16.40 -6.21 -11.30
C ASN A 297 -15.37 -7.35 -11.45
N ARG A 298 -15.65 -8.36 -12.27
CA ARG A 298 -14.68 -9.45 -12.51
C ARG A 298 -13.43 -8.94 -13.24
N GLU A 299 -13.63 -8.19 -14.31
CA GLU A 299 -12.56 -7.65 -15.16
C GLU A 299 -11.72 -6.62 -14.39
N LEU A 300 -12.38 -5.79 -13.57
CA LEU A 300 -11.68 -4.88 -12.66
C LEU A 300 -10.78 -5.64 -11.67
N ARG A 301 -11.29 -6.70 -11.03
CA ARG A 301 -10.51 -7.52 -10.10
C ARG A 301 -9.32 -8.19 -10.78
N ASP A 302 -9.48 -8.60 -12.03
CA ASP A 302 -8.45 -9.27 -12.83
C ASP A 302 -7.54 -8.27 -13.58
N LEU A 303 -7.63 -6.95 -13.35
CA LEU A 303 -6.86 -5.92 -14.08
C LEU A 303 -5.37 -6.24 -14.20
N PHE A 304 -4.69 -6.58 -13.10
CA PHE A 304 -3.25 -6.87 -13.15
C PHE A 304 -2.93 -8.15 -13.92
N VAL A 305 -3.83 -9.13 -13.89
CA VAL A 305 -3.72 -10.37 -14.69
C VAL A 305 -3.86 -10.03 -16.17
N ASP A 306 -4.85 -9.20 -16.51
CA ASP A 306 -5.12 -8.77 -17.87
C ASP A 306 -4.00 -7.92 -18.47
N LEU A 307 -3.42 -7.00 -17.70
CA LEU A 307 -2.24 -6.23 -18.12
C LEU A 307 -1.03 -7.15 -18.36
N CYS A 308 -0.85 -8.18 -17.53
CA CYS A 308 0.19 -9.18 -17.75
C CYS A 308 -0.03 -9.92 -19.07
N ASP A 309 -1.21 -10.53 -19.22
CA ASP A 309 -1.50 -11.47 -20.31
C ASP A 309 -1.56 -10.80 -21.67
N LYS A 310 -2.14 -9.61 -21.73
CA LYS A 310 -2.48 -8.96 -22.99
C LYS A 310 -1.39 -8.00 -23.48
N LEU A 311 -0.48 -7.57 -22.59
CA LEU A 311 0.53 -6.54 -22.92
C LEU A 311 1.95 -6.96 -22.46
N ILE A 312 2.16 -7.19 -21.16
CA ILE A 312 3.52 -7.43 -20.62
C ILE A 312 4.15 -8.72 -21.17
N ASP A 313 3.41 -9.82 -21.15
CA ASP A 313 3.93 -11.11 -21.63
C ASP A 313 4.23 -11.07 -23.14
N PRO A 314 3.35 -10.53 -24.00
CA PRO A 314 3.70 -10.27 -25.40
C PRO A 314 4.96 -9.41 -25.59
N TRP A 315 5.11 -8.31 -24.85
CA TRP A 315 6.30 -7.46 -24.93
C TRP A 315 7.57 -8.19 -24.50
N ARG A 316 7.51 -8.99 -23.43
CA ARG A 316 8.63 -9.84 -23.00
C ARG A 316 9.00 -10.88 -24.05
N GLN A 317 8.01 -11.57 -24.63
CA GLN A 317 8.23 -12.57 -25.68
C GLN A 317 8.88 -11.95 -26.93
N ASN A 318 8.53 -10.70 -27.23
CA ASN A 318 9.10 -9.93 -28.33
C ASN A 318 10.40 -9.19 -27.97
N GLY A 319 10.93 -9.37 -26.76
CA GLY A 319 12.22 -8.82 -26.34
C GLY A 319 12.23 -7.31 -26.17
N TRP A 320 11.11 -6.73 -25.78
CA TRP A 320 11.04 -5.31 -25.45
C TRP A 320 11.89 -5.01 -24.20
N ASN A 321 12.36 -3.78 -24.11
CA ASN A 321 12.89 -3.23 -22.88
C ASN A 321 11.95 -2.16 -22.31
N ARG A 322 12.19 -1.78 -21.05
CA ARG A 322 11.35 -0.81 -20.34
C ARG A 322 11.28 0.56 -21.03
N GLU A 323 12.37 1.02 -21.64
CA GLU A 323 12.39 2.30 -22.36
C GLU A 323 11.49 2.26 -23.59
N GLN A 324 11.50 1.16 -24.35
CA GLN A 324 10.63 0.97 -25.51
C GLN A 324 9.17 0.95 -25.10
N VAL A 325 8.83 0.23 -24.02
CA VAL A 325 7.46 0.20 -23.46
C VAL A 325 7.00 1.62 -23.12
N ASN A 326 7.83 2.38 -22.39
CA ASN A 326 7.50 3.76 -22.00
C ASN A 326 7.35 4.71 -23.19
N LYS A 327 8.22 4.60 -24.21
CA LYS A 327 8.08 5.36 -25.46
C LYS A 327 6.79 5.02 -26.19
N PHE A 328 6.43 3.74 -26.27
CA PHE A 328 5.18 3.30 -26.88
C PHE A 328 3.95 3.82 -26.13
N LEU A 329 3.91 3.68 -24.81
CA LEU A 329 2.81 4.16 -23.97
C LEU A 329 2.62 5.68 -24.07
N SER A 330 3.72 6.44 -24.04
CA SER A 330 3.68 7.90 -24.23
C SER A 330 3.19 8.26 -25.64
N SER A 331 3.73 7.59 -26.66
CA SER A 331 3.37 7.84 -28.06
C SER A 331 1.91 7.52 -28.36
N ILE A 332 1.38 6.41 -27.85
CA ILE A 332 -0.01 6.02 -28.11
C ILE A 332 -0.99 6.91 -27.34
N THR A 333 -0.65 7.29 -26.11
CA THR A 333 -1.44 8.24 -25.34
C THR A 333 -1.57 9.56 -26.10
N GLN A 334 -0.44 10.13 -26.53
CA GLN A 334 -0.45 11.40 -27.24
C GLN A 334 -1.07 11.30 -28.64
N SER A 335 -0.95 10.17 -29.34
CA SER A 335 -1.51 10.01 -30.69
C SER A 335 -3.04 10.05 -30.70
N VAL A 336 -3.70 9.54 -29.64
CA VAL A 336 -5.16 9.69 -29.48
C VAL A 336 -5.52 11.13 -29.11
N LEU A 337 -4.73 11.76 -28.24
CA LEU A 337 -4.94 13.16 -27.85
C LEU A 337 -4.68 14.17 -28.99
N ASP A 338 -3.93 13.79 -30.03
CA ASP A 338 -3.68 14.68 -31.18
C ASP A 338 -4.59 14.36 -32.38
N LEU A 339 -5.42 13.31 -32.28
CA LEU A 339 -6.33 12.92 -33.33
C LEU A 339 -7.46 13.97 -33.47
N GLU A 340 -7.69 14.49 -34.69
CA GLU A 340 -8.70 15.53 -35.01
C GLU A 340 -10.17 15.11 -34.76
N ILE A 341 -10.40 13.91 -34.23
CA ILE A 341 -11.70 13.40 -33.74
C ILE A 341 -12.15 14.12 -32.45
N SER A 342 -11.28 14.99 -31.93
CA SER A 342 -11.38 15.76 -30.70
C SER A 342 -12.48 16.82 -30.59
N ARG A 343 -13.48 16.88 -31.48
CA ARG A 343 -14.69 17.66 -31.13
C ARG A 343 -15.44 17.02 -29.96
N ASP A 344 -15.21 15.74 -29.72
CA ASP A 344 -15.68 15.05 -28.52
C ASP A 344 -14.64 15.17 -27.39
N GLN A 345 -14.79 16.23 -26.58
CA GLN A 345 -13.94 16.48 -25.42
C GLN A 345 -14.06 15.36 -24.38
N GLU A 346 -15.16 14.62 -24.36
CA GLU A 346 -15.42 13.54 -23.41
C GLU A 346 -14.49 12.34 -23.65
N THR A 347 -14.41 11.85 -24.90
CA THR A 347 -13.50 10.76 -25.28
C THR A 347 -12.04 11.07 -24.93
N ARG A 348 -11.59 12.32 -25.07
CA ARG A 348 -10.23 12.73 -24.69
C ARG A 348 -9.99 12.63 -23.19
N CYS A 349 -10.92 13.15 -22.39
CA CYS A 349 -10.84 13.12 -20.93
C CYS A 349 -10.85 11.67 -20.41
N LEU A 350 -11.71 10.82 -20.98
CA LEU A 350 -11.76 9.39 -20.66
C LEU A 350 -10.44 8.70 -20.99
N TRP A 351 -9.90 8.93 -22.19
CA TRP A 351 -8.65 8.33 -22.62
C TRP A 351 -7.47 8.77 -21.76
N ASP A 352 -7.35 10.06 -21.46
CA ASP A 352 -6.27 10.58 -20.63
C ASP A 352 -6.31 9.99 -19.22
N ARG A 353 -7.48 10.06 -18.56
CA ARG A 353 -7.69 9.50 -17.21
C ARG A 353 -7.45 7.99 -17.15
N TYR A 354 -7.82 7.24 -18.19
CA TYR A 354 -7.51 5.82 -18.32
C TYR A 354 -6.00 5.57 -18.45
N MET A 355 -5.35 6.25 -19.40
CA MET A 355 -3.95 6.02 -19.72
C MET A 355 -2.98 6.47 -18.62
N GLN A 356 -3.36 7.43 -17.77
CA GLN A 356 -2.57 7.82 -16.61
C GLN A 356 -2.30 6.62 -15.67
N VAL A 357 -3.33 5.85 -15.33
CA VAL A 357 -3.20 4.63 -14.50
C VAL A 357 -2.51 3.51 -15.26
N ILE A 358 -2.93 3.26 -16.49
CA ILE A 358 -2.43 2.12 -17.28
C ILE A 358 -0.95 2.25 -17.56
N THR A 359 -0.47 3.46 -17.86
CA THR A 359 0.95 3.72 -18.08
C THR A 359 1.77 3.46 -16.81
N ILE A 360 1.30 3.94 -15.66
CA ILE A 360 1.98 3.70 -14.37
C ILE A 360 2.02 2.20 -14.05
N CYS A 361 0.88 1.52 -14.18
CA CYS A 361 0.78 0.10 -13.89
C CYS A 361 1.70 -0.72 -14.80
N LEU A 362 1.70 -0.47 -16.11
CA LEU A 362 2.53 -1.20 -17.06
C LEU A 362 4.02 -0.92 -16.86
N ASP A 363 4.43 0.33 -16.62
CA ASP A 363 5.84 0.66 -16.32
C ASP A 363 6.33 -0.03 -15.05
N LYS A 364 5.51 -0.08 -13.99
CA LYS A 364 5.90 -0.70 -12.72
C LYS A 364 5.87 -2.21 -12.77
N MET A 365 4.91 -2.80 -13.46
CA MET A 365 4.81 -4.25 -13.59
C MET A 365 5.79 -4.85 -14.62
N TYR A 366 6.45 -4.02 -15.44
CA TYR A 366 7.37 -4.50 -16.48
C TYR A 366 8.78 -4.76 -15.94
N HIS A 367 9.01 -6.00 -15.49
CA HIS A 367 10.35 -6.49 -15.12
C HIS A 367 10.93 -7.29 -16.30
N ILE A 368 12.20 -7.05 -16.65
CA ILE A 368 12.92 -7.78 -17.71
C ILE A 368 13.46 -9.09 -17.16
#